data_AF-A0A7K8P2X0-F1
#
_entry.id   AF-A0A7K8P2X0-F1
#
_cell.length_a   1.000
_cell.length_b   1.000
_cell.length_c   1.000
_cell.angle_alpha   90.00
_cell.angle_beta   90.00
_cell.angle_gamma   90.00
#
_symmetry.space_group_name_H-M   'P 1'
#
loop_
_entity.id
_entity.type
_entity.pdbx_description
1 polymer ?
#
loop_
_entity_poly.entity_id
_entity_poly.type
_entity_poly.pdbx_seq_one_letter_code
_entity_poly.pdbx_strand_id
1 'polypeptide(L)' 'YQYLSRYMRKEDLDRFLFIPERTEGTEKECLKLLLKFCGRHNPSWTELSNFTHFLNFQLSKCEKSVFCSPAVGKDFQGF' A
#
# COMPACT_ATOMS: atom_id res chain seq x y z
N TYR A 1 -1.80 -3.53 3.11
CA TYR A 1 -2.67 -4.38 2.27
C TYR A 1 -3.56 -3.58 1.32
N GLN A 2 -4.39 -2.66 1.84
CA GLN A 2 -5.39 -1.92 1.03
C GLN A 2 -4.82 -1.25 -0.22
N TYR A 3 -3.67 -0.57 -0.11
CA TYR A 3 -2.94 -0.02 -1.27
C TYR A 3 -2.59 -1.08 -2.32
N LEU A 4 -1.99 -2.21 -1.91
CA LEU A 4 -1.63 -3.30 -2.83
C LEU A 4 -2.87 -3.92 -3.51
N SER A 5 -3.98 -4.01 -2.78
CA SER A 5 -5.24 -4.56 -3.31
C SER A 5 -5.81 -3.68 -4.42
N ARG A 6 -5.85 -2.36 -4.20
CA ARG A 6 -6.29 -1.37 -5.17
C ARG A 6 -5.34 -1.27 -6.37
N TYR A 7 -4.03 -1.25 -6.11
CA TYR A 7 -3.00 -1.30 -7.14
C TYR A 7 -3.16 -2.52 -8.06
N MET A 8 -3.42 -3.71 -7.48
CA MET A 8 -3.70 -4.93 -8.23
C MET A 8 -4.93 -4.86 -9.12
N ARG A 9 -5.95 -4.13 -8.67
CA ARG A 9 -7.20 -3.91 -9.42
C ARG A 9 -7.10 -2.75 -10.42
N LYS A 10 -5.93 -2.09 -10.50
CA LYS A 10 -5.70 -0.89 -11.31
C LYS A 10 -6.69 0.23 -10.95
N GLU A 11 -7.07 0.30 -9.68
CA GLU A 11 -7.88 1.40 -9.17
C GLU A 11 -7.00 2.67 -9.06
N ASP A 12 -7.64 3.83 -9.22
CA ASP A 12 -7.02 5.12 -8.99
C ASP A 12 -6.67 5.27 -7.49
N LEU A 13 -5.41 5.62 -7.22
CA LEU A 13 -4.88 5.81 -5.87
C LEU A 13 -4.74 7.28 -5.49
N ASP A 14 -4.91 8.22 -6.42
CA ASP A 14 -4.64 9.66 -6.22
C ASP A 14 -5.46 10.26 -5.07
N ARG A 15 -6.64 9.68 -4.80
CA ARG A 15 -7.57 10.14 -3.75
C ARG A 15 -7.72 9.14 -2.61
N PHE A 16 -6.97 8.06 -2.63
CA PHE A 16 -7.05 7.04 -1.60
C PHE A 16 -6.15 7.41 -0.43
N LEU A 17 -6.71 7.34 0.79
CA LEU A 17 -5.99 7.48 2.03
C LEU A 17 -6.34 6.30 2.93
N PHE A 18 -5.34 5.76 3.61
CA PHE A 18 -5.56 4.72 4.59
C PHE A 18 -6.31 5.27 5.80
N ILE A 19 -7.40 4.58 6.18
CA ILE A 19 -8.16 4.89 7.39
C ILE A 19 -7.85 3.80 8.42
N PRO A 20 -7.24 4.14 9.57
CA PRO A 20 -7.03 3.20 10.66
C PRO A 20 -8.32 2.50 11.07
N GLU A 21 -8.22 1.25 11.53
CA GLU A 21 -9.36 0.42 12.01
C GLU A 21 -10.36 -0.03 10.94
N ARG A 22 -10.34 0.57 9.74
CA ARG A 22 -11.13 0.07 8.61
C ARG A 22 -10.54 -1.24 8.11
N THR A 23 -11.23 -2.35 8.37
CA THR A 23 -10.84 -3.67 7.85
C THR A 23 -11.45 -3.87 6.47
N GLU A 24 -10.63 -4.33 5.51
CA GLU A 24 -11.07 -4.64 4.15
C GLU A 24 -10.45 -5.97 3.71
N GLY A 25 -11.23 -6.81 3.03
CA GLY A 25 -10.79 -8.11 2.53
C GLY A 25 -10.57 -9.17 3.62
N THR A 26 -9.91 -10.26 3.25
CA THR A 26 -9.60 -11.38 4.14
C THR A 26 -8.10 -11.54 4.40
N GLU A 27 -7.71 -12.24 5.46
CA GLU A 27 -6.31 -12.55 5.79
C GLU A 27 -5.66 -13.36 4.67
N LYS A 28 -6.43 -14.25 4.02
CA LYS A 28 -5.96 -15.07 2.89
C LYS A 28 -5.61 -14.20 1.67
N GLU A 29 -6.45 -13.22 1.36
CA GLU A 29 -6.16 -12.27 0.27
C GLU A 29 -4.97 -11.37 0.63
N CYS A 30 -4.89 -10.92 1.88
CA CYS A 30 -3.75 -10.17 2.39
C CYS A 30 -2.44 -10.92 2.19
N LEU A 31 -2.37 -12.15 2.69
CA LEU A 31 -1.18 -12.98 2.57
C LEU A 31 -0.81 -13.24 1.09
N LYS A 32 -1.79 -13.53 0.23
CA LYS A 32 -1.55 -13.71 -1.21
C LYS A 32 -0.91 -12.48 -1.85
N LEU A 33 -1.38 -11.27 -1.52
CA LEU A 33 -0.79 -10.04 -2.06
C LEU A 33 0.62 -9.79 -1.50
N LEU A 34 0.83 -9.98 -0.20
CA LEU A 34 2.15 -9.81 0.39
C LEU A 34 3.17 -10.75 -0.23
N LEU A 35 2.82 -12.03 -0.40
CA LEU A 35 3.66 -13.01 -1.09
C LEU A 35 3.97 -12.59 -2.53
N LYS A 36 2.97 -12.07 -3.25
CA LYS A 36 3.14 -11.61 -4.64
C LYS A 36 4.11 -10.43 -4.76
N PHE A 37 4.03 -9.46 -3.85
CA PHE A 37 4.77 -8.19 -3.97
C PHE A 37 6.07 -8.14 -3.18
N CYS A 38 6.32 -9.06 -2.24
CA CYS A 38 7.56 -9.06 -1.46
C CYS A 38 8.82 -9.32 -2.30
N GLY A 39 8.68 -9.75 -3.56
CA GLY A 39 9.78 -9.93 -4.50
C GLY A 39 10.72 -11.10 -4.18
N ARG A 40 10.39 -11.94 -3.19
CA ARG A 40 11.15 -13.14 -2.83
C ARG A 40 10.35 -14.40 -3.10
N HIS A 41 11.04 -15.42 -3.60
CA HIS A 41 10.48 -16.75 -3.76
C HIS A 41 10.49 -17.47 -2.40
N ASN A 42 9.32 -17.91 -1.92
CA ASN A 42 9.14 -18.61 -0.64
C ASN A 42 9.72 -17.86 0.59
N PRO A 43 9.21 -16.65 0.91
CA PRO A 43 9.72 -15.86 2.03
C PRO A 43 9.35 -16.48 3.38
N SER A 44 10.24 -16.29 4.35
CA SER A 44 9.95 -16.46 5.77
C SER A 44 8.96 -15.41 6.29
N TRP A 45 8.34 -15.70 7.43
CA TRP A 45 7.47 -14.73 8.12
C TRP A 45 8.20 -13.44 8.50
N THR A 46 9.48 -13.52 8.86
CA THR A 46 10.30 -12.34 9.17
C THR A 46 10.51 -11.46 7.94
N GLU A 47 10.75 -12.05 6.76
CA GLU A 47 10.86 -11.28 5.52
C GLU A 47 9.55 -10.60 5.14
N LEU A 48 8.42 -11.29 5.29
CA LEU A 48 7.10 -10.70 5.07
C LEU A 48 6.80 -9.56 6.06
N SER A 49 7.16 -9.73 7.32
CA SER A 49 7.03 -8.69 8.35
C SER A 49 7.88 -7.47 8.02
N ASN A 50 9.14 -7.67 7.66
CA ASN A 50 10.06 -6.60 7.27
C ASN A 50 9.55 -5.84 6.04
N PHE A 51 9.10 -6.58 5.00
CA PHE A 51 8.49 -5.99 3.82
C PHE A 51 7.25 -5.15 4.16
N THR A 52 6.36 -5.70 4.99
CA THR A 52 5.11 -5.01 5.37
C THR A 52 5.39 -3.76 6.18
N HIS A 53 6.33 -3.80 7.13
CA HIS A 53 6.75 -2.63 7.90
C HIS A 53 7.37 -1.56 7.00
N PHE A 54 8.29 -1.94 6.12
CA PHE A 54 8.91 -1.02 5.17
C PHE A 54 7.85 -0.35 4.29
N LEU A 55 6.98 -1.14 3.66
CA LEU A 55 5.92 -0.63 2.79
C LEU A 55 4.98 0.30 3.55
N ASN A 56 4.55 -0.07 4.76
CA ASN A 56 3.68 0.76 5.59
C ASN A 56 4.34 2.10 5.96
N PHE A 57 5.63 2.08 6.30
CA PHE A 57 6.38 3.30 6.59
C PHE A 57 6.46 4.22 5.36
N GLN A 58 6.76 3.69 4.18
CA GLN A 58 6.83 4.48 2.95
C GLN A 58 5.46 5.06 2.58
N LEU A 59 4.39 4.28 2.62
CA LEU A 59 3.04 4.74 2.32
C LEU A 59 2.57 5.84 3.30
N SER A 60 2.83 5.66 4.60
CA SER A 60 2.50 6.68 5.60
C SER A 60 3.26 8.01 5.39
N LYS A 61 4.50 7.94 4.87
CA LYS A 61 5.25 9.12 4.46
C LYS A 61 4.69 9.73 3.17
N CYS A 62 4.29 8.90 2.22
CA CYS A 62 3.69 9.33 0.96
C CYS A 62 2.40 10.12 1.19
N GLU A 63 1.48 9.61 2.03
CA GLU A 63 0.22 10.30 2.39
C GLU A 63 0.42 11.70 2.99
N LYS A 64 1.58 11.93 3.63
CA LYS A 64 1.93 13.21 4.26
C LYS A 64 2.82 14.08 3.37
N SER A 65 3.13 13.61 2.17
CA SER A 65 3.94 14.33 1.20
C SER A 65 3.18 15.53 0.64
N VAL A 66 3.92 16.57 0.29
CA VAL A 66 3.35 17.74 -0.42
C VAL A 66 2.69 17.32 -1.73
N PHE A 67 3.21 16.28 -2.39
CA PHE A 67 2.68 15.77 -3.67
C PHE A 67 1.26 15.19 -3.55
N CYS A 68 0.85 14.73 -2.36
CA CYS A 68 -0.52 14.26 -2.12
C CYS A 68 -1.44 15.35 -1.56
N SER A 69 -0.95 16.59 -1.40
CA SER A 69 -1.73 17.68 -0.84
C SER A 69 -2.75 18.26 -1.84
N PRO A 70 -3.86 18.84 -1.37
CA PRO A 70 -4.83 19.49 -2.27
C PRO A 70 -4.28 20.65 -3.11
N ALA A 71 -3.17 21.26 -2.66
CA ALA A 71 -2.57 22.43 -3.30
C ALA A 71 -1.82 22.08 -4.59
N VAL A 72 -1.14 20.93 -4.64
CA VAL A 72 -0.34 20.52 -5.81
C VAL A 72 -0.71 19.14 -6.35
N GLY A 73 -1.42 18.30 -5.61
CA GLY A 73 -1.67 16.91 -5.99
C GLY A 73 -2.46 16.73 -7.29
N LYS A 74 -3.23 17.73 -7.70
CA LYS A 74 -3.90 17.71 -9.02
C LYS A 74 -2.91 17.69 -10.19
N ASP A 75 -1.72 18.25 -10.01
CA ASP A 75 -0.67 18.33 -11.03
C ASP A 75 0.25 17.10 -11.01
N PHE A 76 0.12 16.23 -10.00
CA PHE A 76 0.93 15.03 -9.79
C PHE A 76 0.07 13.76 -9.76
N GLN A 77 -0.95 13.69 -10.62
CA GLN A 77 -1.76 12.48 -10.79
C GLN A 77 -0.89 11.28 -11.20
N GLY A 78 -1.09 10.14 -10.54
CA GLY A 78 -0.29 8.93 -10.73
C GLY A 78 1.02 8.87 -9.91
N PHE A 79 1.26 9.82 -9.00
CA PHE A 79 2.34 9.77 -8.00
C PHE A 79 2.03 8.76 -6.89
#